data_AF-A0A8C5RTX1-F1
#
_entry.id   AF-A0A8C5RTX1-F1
#
_cell.length_a   1.000
_cell.length_b   1.000
_cell.length_c   1.000
_cell.angle_alpha   90.00
_cell.angle_beta   90.00
_cell.angle_gamma   90.00
#
_symmetry.space_group_name_H-M   'P 1'
#
loop_
_entity.id
_entity.type
_entity.pdbx_description
1 polymer ?
#
loop_
_entity_poly.entity_id
_entity_poly.type
_entity_poly.pdbx_seq_one_letter_code
_entity_poly.pdbx_strand_id
1 'polypeptide(L)'
;MTYPGFSYQLLLLFLGPGFSLGAALHLIHCAPCTEEKLRLCPPVSTSCPETSRQPGCSCCHSCALQLGDPCGIYTARCSQGLRCQVQVDQARPLYVLTQGQGTCLPIADRTEIHAAQDTRAHHMPTEGDEITADHLVNYEVVFSADQDKSVSWDTNNIYESLRAKKIAEVKKWREQVRALSNSLKTICINHRIKTAGNNLRGYLVQLSTSCTIYYNSSGR
;
A
#
# COMPACT_ATOMS: atom_id res chain seq x y z
N MET A 1 41.89 5.83 -46.97
CA MET A 1 42.54 4.78 -46.15
C MET A 1 42.71 5.36 -44.75
N THR A 2 41.66 5.61 -43.97
CA THR A 2 40.71 4.66 -43.33
C THR A 2 41.43 3.62 -42.46
N TYR A 3 41.65 3.97 -41.20
CA TYR A 3 41.66 3.02 -40.08
C TYR A 3 40.88 3.62 -38.90
N PRO A 4 39.56 3.35 -38.84
CA PRO A 4 38.68 3.67 -37.72
C PRO A 4 38.72 2.48 -36.74
N GLY A 5 39.81 2.33 -36.00
CA GLY A 5 40.04 1.12 -35.18
C GLY A 5 39.75 1.27 -33.69
N PHE A 6 39.87 2.48 -33.12
CA PHE A 6 39.89 2.66 -31.67
C PHE A 6 38.64 3.31 -31.07
N SER A 7 37.70 3.80 -31.89
CA SER A 7 36.45 4.41 -31.41
C SER A 7 35.37 3.36 -31.09
N TYR A 8 35.31 2.27 -31.86
CA TYR A 8 34.28 1.23 -31.68
C TYR A 8 34.57 0.24 -30.54
N GLN A 9 35.82 0.18 -30.05
CA GLN A 9 36.15 -0.63 -28.88
C GLN A 9 35.68 0.00 -27.57
N LEU A 10 35.52 1.33 -27.52
CA LEU A 10 34.89 2.02 -26.37
C LEU A 10 33.36 1.97 -26.45
N LEU A 11 32.79 1.96 -27.67
CA LEU A 11 31.33 1.99 -27.85
C LEU A 11 30.65 0.63 -27.54
N LEU A 12 31.38 -0.48 -27.58
CA LEU A 12 30.88 -1.81 -27.23
C LEU A 12 30.78 -2.06 -25.72
N LEU A 13 31.29 -1.15 -24.87
CA LEU A 13 31.08 -1.20 -23.42
C LEU A 13 29.72 -0.61 -22.98
N PHE A 14 29.00 0.08 -23.87
CA PHE A 14 27.69 0.66 -23.57
C PHE A 14 26.49 -0.14 -24.10
N LEU A 15 26.73 -1.24 -24.83
CA LEU A 15 25.68 -2.18 -25.27
C LEU A 15 25.94 -3.63 -24.81
N GLY A 16 26.51 -3.78 -23.60
CA GLY A 16 26.58 -5.08 -22.92
C GLY A 16 25.18 -5.61 -22.55
N PRO A 17 24.94 -6.92 -22.67
CA PRO A 17 23.62 -7.54 -22.64
C PRO A 17 22.99 -7.49 -21.25
N GLY A 18 21.68 -7.16 -21.21
CA GLY A 18 20.78 -7.44 -20.10
C GLY A 18 21.05 -6.61 -18.85
N PHE A 19 20.36 -5.48 -18.67
CA PHE A 19 19.11 -5.50 -17.88
C PHE A 19 18.53 -6.91 -17.63
N SER A 20 19.22 -7.71 -16.83
CA SER A 20 18.71 -8.96 -16.29
C SER A 20 19.44 -9.29 -15.00
N LEU A 21 19.48 -8.35 -14.06
CA LEU A 21 19.21 -8.75 -12.69
C LEU A 21 17.77 -8.32 -12.43
N GLY A 22 16.87 -9.29 -12.59
CA GLY A 22 15.51 -9.16 -12.11
C GLY A 22 15.55 -8.60 -10.69
N ALA A 23 14.57 -7.77 -10.36
CA ALA A 23 14.33 -7.39 -8.98
C ALA A 23 14.14 -8.70 -8.19
N ALA A 24 15.24 -9.24 -7.66
CA ALA A 24 15.19 -10.22 -6.61
C ALA A 24 14.43 -9.50 -5.52
N LEU A 25 13.20 -9.93 -5.28
CA LEU A 25 12.46 -9.58 -4.08
C LEU A 25 13.34 -10.03 -2.93
N HIS A 26 14.24 -9.15 -2.49
CA HIS A 26 15.16 -9.43 -1.40
C HIS A 26 14.28 -9.65 -0.19
N LEU A 27 14.22 -10.88 0.28
CA LEU A 27 13.62 -11.22 1.54
C LEU A 27 14.25 -10.31 2.60
N ILE A 28 13.40 -9.62 3.36
CA ILE A 28 13.86 -8.71 4.40
C ILE A 28 14.35 -9.58 5.56
N HIS A 29 15.66 -9.60 5.75
CA HIS A 29 16.31 -10.32 6.84
C HIS A 29 16.90 -9.33 7.85
N CYS A 30 16.96 -9.74 9.11
CA CYS A 30 17.75 -9.03 10.11
C CYS A 30 19.23 -9.03 9.70
N ALA A 31 19.92 -7.92 9.99
CA ALA A 31 21.37 -7.87 9.85
C ALA A 31 22.03 -8.98 10.71
N PRO A 32 23.12 -9.60 10.22
CA PRO A 32 23.85 -10.60 10.99
C PRO A 32 24.42 -9.97 12.27
N CYS A 33 24.45 -10.76 13.34
CA CYS A 33 25.02 -10.33 14.60
C CYS A 33 26.55 -10.37 14.54
N THR A 34 27.19 -9.27 14.91
CA THR A 34 28.65 -9.21 15.06
C THR A 34 29.05 -9.71 16.45
N GLU A 35 30.24 -10.30 16.54
CA GLU A 35 30.82 -10.77 17.80
C GLU A 35 30.93 -9.64 18.85
N GLU A 36 31.29 -8.43 18.41
CA GLU A 36 31.32 -7.22 19.24
C GLU A 36 29.98 -6.99 19.96
N LYS A 37 28.86 -7.12 19.23
CA LYS A 37 27.51 -6.87 19.76
C LYS A 37 27.05 -7.99 20.69
N LEU A 38 27.47 -9.23 20.44
CA LEU A 38 27.18 -10.37 21.30
C LEU A 38 27.86 -10.25 22.67
N ARG A 39 29.09 -9.73 22.70
CA ARG A 39 29.84 -9.52 23.95
C ARG A 39 29.24 -8.45 24.86
N LEU A 40 28.47 -7.52 24.31
CA LEU A 40 27.79 -6.46 25.05
C LEU A 40 26.43 -6.89 25.64
N CYS A 41 26.02 -8.14 25.42
CA CYS A 41 24.71 -8.61 25.88
C CYS A 41 24.66 -8.78 27.40
N PRO A 42 23.53 -8.43 28.04
CA PRO A 42 23.34 -8.64 29.47
C PRO A 42 23.29 -10.15 29.78
N PRO A 43 23.77 -10.57 30.97
CA PRO A 43 23.66 -11.95 31.39
C PRO A 43 22.19 -12.35 31.57
N VAL A 44 21.83 -13.54 31.09
CA VAL A 44 20.51 -14.15 31.36
C VAL A 44 20.55 -14.80 32.73
N SER A 45 19.45 -14.72 33.49
CA SER A 45 19.39 -15.29 34.84
C SER A 45 19.63 -16.81 34.81
N THR A 46 20.38 -17.32 35.79
CA THR A 46 20.66 -18.76 35.93
C THR A 46 19.41 -19.58 36.28
N SER A 47 18.37 -18.93 36.79
CA SER A 47 17.06 -19.53 37.05
C SER A 47 16.20 -19.69 35.80
N CYS A 48 16.66 -19.23 34.65
CA CYS A 48 15.88 -19.31 33.42
C CYS A 48 15.87 -20.74 32.86
N PRO A 49 14.70 -21.37 32.70
CA PRO A 49 14.61 -22.75 32.20
C PRO A 49 15.02 -22.87 30.72
N GLU A 50 14.67 -21.87 29.90
CA GLU A 50 14.97 -21.87 28.47
C GLU A 50 15.34 -20.47 27.99
N THR A 51 16.45 -20.37 27.27
CA THR A 51 16.95 -19.11 26.73
C THR A 51 16.50 -18.95 25.28
N SER A 52 15.91 -17.79 24.94
CA SER A 52 15.44 -17.47 23.59
C SER A 52 16.03 -16.15 23.10
N ARG A 53 16.10 -15.97 21.77
CA ARG A 53 16.51 -14.68 21.20
C ARG A 53 15.46 -13.62 21.51
N GLN A 54 15.92 -12.45 21.95
CA GLN A 54 15.06 -11.29 22.17
C GLN A 54 14.21 -10.96 20.91
N PRO A 55 13.09 -10.23 21.06
CA PRO A 55 12.21 -9.89 19.94
C PRO A 55 12.91 -9.01 18.89
N GLY A 56 12.36 -9.04 17.67
CA GLY A 56 12.87 -8.28 16.52
C GLY A 56 14.24 -8.76 16.03
N CYS A 57 15.14 -7.81 15.75
CA CYS A 57 16.51 -8.06 15.24
C CYS A 57 17.61 -7.86 16.31
N SER A 58 17.24 -7.95 17.59
CA SER A 58 18.18 -7.94 18.70
C SER A 58 19.14 -9.13 18.61
N CYS A 59 20.39 -8.98 19.07
CA CYS A 59 21.38 -10.07 19.04
C CYS A 59 21.47 -10.82 20.36
N CYS A 60 20.92 -10.25 21.43
CA CYS A 60 21.01 -10.83 22.74
C CYS A 60 19.87 -11.82 23.00
N HIS A 61 20.05 -12.58 24.06
CA HIS A 61 19.08 -13.56 24.51
C HIS A 61 18.36 -13.06 25.76
N SER A 62 17.16 -13.61 25.99
CA SER A 62 16.32 -13.39 27.15
C SER A 62 15.68 -14.70 27.58
N CYS A 63 15.10 -14.73 28.78
CA CYS A 63 14.37 -15.90 29.21
C CYS A 63 13.10 -16.11 28.38
N ALA A 64 12.80 -17.36 28.04
CA ALA A 64 11.59 -17.72 27.31
C ALA A 64 10.36 -17.75 28.24
N LEU A 65 9.24 -17.28 27.72
CA LEU A 65 7.94 -17.27 28.41
C LEU A 65 7.35 -18.67 28.46
N GLN A 66 6.73 -19.02 29.58
CA GLN A 66 6.15 -20.32 29.86
C GLN A 66 4.69 -20.40 29.40
N LEU A 67 4.11 -21.60 29.51
CA LEU A 67 2.71 -21.84 29.19
C LEU A 67 1.79 -20.92 30.02
N GLY A 68 0.90 -20.19 29.35
CA GLY A 68 -0.03 -19.27 29.98
C GLY A 68 0.51 -17.85 30.20
N ASP A 69 1.80 -17.60 30.00
CA ASP A 69 2.38 -16.27 30.17
C ASP A 69 1.86 -15.28 29.11
N PRO A 70 1.70 -13.99 29.47
CA PRO A 70 1.32 -12.95 28.53
C PRO A 70 2.44 -12.68 27.51
N CYS A 71 2.08 -12.59 26.23
CA CYS A 71 3.04 -12.47 25.13
C CYS A 71 2.56 -11.51 24.03
N GLY A 72 3.49 -11.06 23.19
CA GLY A 72 3.24 -10.15 22.09
C GLY A 72 4.43 -9.96 21.16
N ILE A 73 4.32 -8.97 20.27
CA ILE A 73 5.35 -8.69 19.25
C ILE A 73 6.65 -8.17 19.89
N TYR A 74 6.52 -7.39 20.96
CA TYR A 74 7.65 -6.75 21.64
C TYR A 74 8.03 -7.44 22.96
N THR A 75 7.43 -8.58 23.29
CA THR A 75 7.75 -9.36 24.49
C THR A 75 8.84 -10.40 24.20
N ALA A 76 9.33 -11.06 25.25
CA ALA A 76 10.12 -12.28 25.09
C ALA A 76 9.34 -13.35 24.31
N ARG A 77 10.06 -14.29 23.68
CA ARG A 77 9.45 -15.40 22.94
C ARG A 77 8.95 -16.47 23.90
N CYS A 78 7.89 -17.17 23.51
CA CYS A 78 7.46 -18.37 24.22
C CYS A 78 8.52 -19.48 24.11
N SER A 79 8.56 -20.36 25.11
CA SER A 79 9.41 -21.54 25.16
C SER A 79 9.10 -22.52 24.03
N GLN A 80 10.00 -23.48 23.83
CA GLN A 80 9.89 -24.48 22.79
C GLN A 80 8.56 -25.23 22.86
N GLY A 81 7.90 -25.40 21.71
CA GLY A 81 6.60 -26.06 21.61
C GLY A 81 5.41 -25.14 21.89
N LEU A 82 5.64 -23.88 22.28
CA LEU A 82 4.60 -22.87 22.48
C LEU A 82 4.63 -21.79 21.38
N ARG A 83 3.47 -21.20 21.12
CA ARG A 83 3.32 -20.03 20.24
C ARG A 83 2.46 -18.97 20.93
N CYS A 84 2.80 -17.72 20.69
CA CYS A 84 1.98 -16.59 21.14
C CYS A 84 0.68 -16.54 20.33
N GLN A 85 -0.45 -16.71 21.00
CA GLN A 85 -1.78 -16.79 20.40
C GLN A 85 -2.71 -15.75 21.02
N VAL A 86 -3.65 -15.25 20.22
CA VAL A 86 -4.75 -14.38 20.67
C VAL A 86 -6.05 -15.15 20.50
N GLN A 87 -7.01 -14.93 21.39
CA GLN A 87 -8.34 -15.51 21.25
C GLN A 87 -9.01 -15.00 19.96
N VAL A 88 -9.72 -15.90 19.28
CA VAL A 88 -10.31 -15.64 17.95
C VAL A 88 -11.46 -14.60 18.01
N ASP A 89 -12.05 -14.41 19.18
CA ASP A 89 -13.14 -13.46 19.44
C ASP A 89 -12.68 -12.00 19.62
N GLN A 90 -11.38 -11.74 19.64
CA GLN A 90 -10.86 -10.40 19.86
C GLN A 90 -11.08 -9.51 18.63
N ALA A 91 -11.75 -8.37 18.82
CA ALA A 91 -12.06 -7.43 17.75
C ALA A 91 -10.82 -6.85 17.02
N ARG A 92 -9.65 -6.84 17.68
CA ARG A 92 -8.38 -6.33 17.11
C ARG A 92 -7.16 -7.20 17.47
N PRO A 93 -7.00 -8.38 16.86
CA PRO A 93 -5.98 -9.35 17.27
C PRO A 93 -4.54 -8.81 17.18
N LEU A 94 -4.22 -8.05 16.14
CA LEU A 94 -2.89 -7.44 15.98
C LEU A 94 -2.59 -6.38 17.04
N TYR A 95 -3.59 -5.56 17.40
CA TYR A 95 -3.42 -4.55 18.43
C TYR A 95 -3.15 -5.20 19.80
N VAL A 96 -3.89 -6.24 20.15
CA VAL A 96 -3.68 -7.02 21.39
C VAL A 96 -2.26 -7.59 21.46
N LEU A 97 -1.71 -8.11 20.35
CA LEU A 97 -0.32 -8.57 20.28
C LEU A 97 0.70 -7.45 20.44
N THR A 98 0.44 -6.25 19.91
CA THR A 98 1.33 -5.10 20.14
C THR A 98 1.34 -4.67 21.61
N GLN A 99 0.25 -4.91 22.34
CA GLN A 99 0.11 -4.63 23.77
C GLN A 99 0.63 -5.76 24.67
N GLY A 100 1.12 -6.88 24.12
CA GLY A 100 1.61 -7.99 24.93
C GLY A 100 0.52 -8.81 25.62
N GLN A 101 -0.72 -8.75 25.12
CA GLN A 101 -1.89 -9.39 25.72
C GLN A 101 -2.27 -10.73 25.09
N GLY A 102 -1.41 -11.29 24.22
CA GLY A 102 -1.54 -12.67 23.79
C GLY A 102 -1.14 -13.63 24.91
N THR A 103 -1.25 -14.93 24.66
CA THR A 103 -0.88 -15.97 25.62
C THR A 103 -0.03 -17.04 24.96
N CYS A 104 1.02 -17.50 25.64
CA CYS A 104 1.82 -18.63 25.18
C CYS A 104 1.02 -19.92 25.35
N LEU A 105 0.63 -20.53 24.22
CA LEU A 105 -0.17 -21.76 24.16
C LEU A 105 0.56 -22.82 23.34
N PRO A 106 0.28 -24.12 23.54
CA PRO A 106 0.88 -25.18 22.76
C PRO A 106 0.61 -24.97 21.28
N ILE A 107 1.63 -25.22 20.45
CA ILE A 107 1.44 -25.32 19.01
C ILE A 107 0.51 -26.51 18.79
N ALA A 108 -0.71 -26.28 18.35
CA ALA A 108 -1.58 -27.37 17.94
C ALA A 108 -0.89 -28.12 16.80
N ASP A 109 -0.69 -29.43 16.98
CA ASP A 109 -0.21 -30.29 15.88
C ASP A 109 -1.16 -30.13 14.72
N ARG A 110 -0.61 -29.73 13.58
CA ARG A 110 -1.38 -29.51 12.35
C ARG A 110 -1.74 -30.84 11.71
N THR A 111 -2.47 -31.69 12.44
CA THR A 111 -3.07 -32.91 11.91
C THR A 111 -4.57 -32.83 11.78
N GLU A 112 -5.32 -32.01 12.53
CA GLU A 112 -6.80 -32.02 12.43
C GLU A 112 -7.45 -30.65 12.67
N ILE A 113 -7.27 -29.68 11.75
CA ILE A 113 -8.17 -28.50 11.63
C ILE A 113 -8.66 -28.30 10.18
N HIS A 114 -8.34 -29.23 9.26
CA HIS A 114 -8.97 -29.30 7.93
C HIS A 114 -10.04 -30.40 7.80
N ALA A 115 -10.45 -31.04 8.91
CA ALA A 115 -11.41 -32.15 8.91
C ALA A 115 -12.84 -31.76 9.31
N ALA A 116 -13.21 -30.48 9.19
CA ALA A 116 -14.62 -30.07 9.34
C ALA A 116 -14.98 -28.96 8.35
N GLN A 117 -14.69 -29.16 7.05
CA GLN A 117 -15.42 -28.60 5.91
C GLN A 117 -14.81 -29.09 4.58
N ASP A 118 -14.77 -30.41 4.40
CA ASP A 118 -14.75 -30.99 3.06
C ASP A 118 -16.14 -31.55 2.75
N THR A 119 -16.99 -30.68 2.21
CA THR A 119 -17.99 -31.12 1.23
C THR A 119 -18.38 -29.91 0.40
N ARG A 120 -17.57 -29.65 -0.61
CA ARG A 120 -18.00 -29.42 -2.00
C ARG A 120 -16.76 -29.04 -2.80
N ALA A 121 -16.14 -30.06 -3.39
CA ALA A 121 -15.35 -29.89 -4.58
C ALA A 121 -16.23 -29.24 -5.66
N HIS A 122 -16.05 -27.94 -5.90
CA HIS A 122 -16.44 -27.33 -7.15
C HIS A 122 -15.18 -27.03 -7.94
N HIS A 123 -14.93 -27.96 -8.87
CA HIS A 123 -14.27 -27.81 -10.15
C HIS A 123 -13.83 -26.37 -10.48
N MET A 124 -12.53 -26.19 -10.71
CA MET A 124 -11.97 -25.05 -11.43
C MET A 124 -12.16 -25.27 -12.94
N PRO A 125 -12.78 -24.33 -13.67
CA PRO A 125 -12.47 -24.11 -15.07
C PRO A 125 -11.57 -22.88 -15.20
N THR A 126 -10.48 -23.11 -15.92
CA THR A 126 -9.60 -22.09 -16.48
C THR A 126 -10.33 -21.29 -17.57
N GLU A 127 -9.90 -20.03 -17.72
CA GLU A 127 -10.07 -19.15 -18.88
C GLU A 127 -11.38 -18.35 -19.03
N GLY A 128 -11.17 -17.04 -19.26
CA GLY A 128 -12.03 -16.10 -20.00
C GLY A 128 -13.50 -16.02 -19.59
N ASP A 129 -13.85 -14.99 -18.81
CA ASP A 129 -14.81 -13.96 -19.25
C ASP A 129 -15.37 -13.13 -18.07
N GLU A 130 -15.54 -11.84 -18.36
CA GLU A 130 -16.41 -10.82 -17.75
C GLU A 130 -16.58 -10.73 -16.22
N ILE A 131 -16.08 -9.61 -15.67
CA ILE A 131 -16.11 -9.24 -14.25
C ILE A 131 -17.55 -8.88 -13.86
N THR A 132 -18.25 -9.80 -13.20
CA THR A 132 -19.58 -9.52 -12.62
C THR A 132 -19.45 -9.00 -11.19
N ALA A 133 -20.38 -8.13 -10.77
CA ALA A 133 -20.37 -7.29 -9.57
C ALA A 133 -20.36 -8.01 -8.19
N ASP A 134 -20.10 -9.32 -8.16
CA ASP A 134 -20.13 -10.15 -6.93
C ASP A 134 -18.78 -10.15 -6.18
N HIS A 135 -17.69 -9.71 -6.83
CA HIS A 135 -16.37 -9.62 -6.20
C HIS A 135 -16.19 -8.43 -5.24
N LEU A 136 -17.16 -7.51 -5.17
CA LEU A 136 -17.08 -6.36 -4.25
C LEU A 136 -17.45 -6.74 -2.81
N VAL A 137 -18.17 -7.84 -2.61
CA VAL A 137 -18.70 -8.24 -1.29
C VAL A 137 -17.60 -8.85 -0.40
N ASN A 138 -16.57 -9.45 -1.00
CA ASN A 138 -15.56 -10.19 -0.21
C ASN A 138 -14.56 -9.27 0.53
N TYR A 139 -14.40 -8.01 0.13
CA TYR A 139 -13.56 -7.07 0.89
C TYR A 139 -14.33 -6.41 2.05
N GLU A 140 -15.67 -6.42 2.00
CA GLU A 140 -16.52 -5.77 2.98
C GLU A 140 -16.71 -6.61 4.27
N VAL A 141 -16.45 -7.93 4.21
CA VAL A 141 -16.66 -8.85 5.35
C VAL A 141 -15.51 -8.85 6.38
N VAL A 142 -14.36 -8.21 6.09
CA VAL A 142 -13.21 -8.18 7.02
C VAL A 142 -13.31 -7.05 8.07
N PHE A 143 -14.25 -6.12 7.91
CA PHE A 143 -14.52 -5.05 8.88
C PHE A 143 -16.01 -4.99 9.24
N SER A 144 -16.48 -5.93 10.05
CA SER A 144 -17.76 -5.78 10.74
C SER A 144 -17.71 -4.53 11.62
N ALA A 145 -18.41 -3.48 11.18
CA ALA A 145 -18.42 -2.14 11.77
C ALA A 145 -19.27 -2.02 13.06
N ASP A 146 -19.58 -3.13 13.74
CA ASP A 146 -20.44 -3.11 14.92
C ASP A 146 -19.69 -3.64 16.15
N GLN A 147 -18.96 -2.72 16.79
CA GLN A 147 -18.73 -2.57 18.24
C GLN A 147 -17.33 -2.04 18.49
N ASP A 148 -17.20 -0.71 18.50
CA ASP A 148 -16.21 -0.09 19.39
C ASP A 148 -16.70 1.28 19.87
N LYS A 149 -17.53 1.25 20.91
CA LYS A 149 -17.64 2.35 21.87
C LYS A 149 -16.34 2.35 22.69
N SER A 150 -15.32 3.06 22.22
CA SER A 150 -14.35 3.85 23.00
C SER A 150 -13.01 3.98 22.26
N VAL A 151 -13.02 4.52 21.04
CA VAL A 151 -11.88 5.30 20.55
C VAL A 151 -12.31 6.75 20.62
N SER A 152 -11.59 7.57 21.40
CA SER A 152 -11.89 8.99 21.56
C SER A 152 -12.03 9.65 20.18
N TRP A 153 -13.17 10.31 19.97
CA TRP A 153 -13.72 10.77 18.69
C TRP A 153 -12.95 11.95 18.04
N ASP A 154 -11.77 12.31 18.56
CA ASP A 154 -11.01 13.48 18.11
C ASP A 154 -10.26 13.30 16.78
N THR A 155 -10.05 12.07 16.30
CA THR A 155 -9.31 11.84 15.03
C THR A 155 -10.21 11.81 13.78
N ASN A 156 -11.52 11.60 13.93
CA ASN A 156 -12.45 11.53 12.78
C ASN A 156 -12.82 12.92 12.23
N ASN A 157 -12.92 13.94 13.10
CA ASN A 157 -13.25 15.31 12.70
C ASN A 157 -12.14 15.97 11.86
N ILE A 158 -10.87 15.69 12.19
CA ILE A 158 -9.72 16.25 11.45
C ILE A 158 -9.70 15.72 10.01
N TYR A 159 -9.92 14.42 9.81
CA TYR A 159 -9.96 13.83 8.47
C TYR A 159 -11.12 14.37 7.62
N GLU A 160 -12.32 14.43 8.18
CA GLU A 160 -13.51 14.92 7.47
C GLU A 160 -13.41 16.41 7.15
N SER A 161 -12.83 17.23 8.05
CA SER A 161 -12.60 18.66 7.78
C SER A 161 -11.56 18.89 6.68
N LEU A 162 -10.47 18.10 6.64
CA LEU A 162 -9.49 18.14 5.55
C LEU A 162 -10.10 17.69 4.21
N ARG A 163 -10.94 16.65 4.23
CA ARG A 163 -11.68 16.18 3.06
C ARG A 163 -12.64 17.25 2.55
N ALA A 164 -13.41 17.88 3.43
CA ALA A 164 -14.32 18.97 3.09
C ALA A 164 -13.59 20.17 2.48
N LYS A 165 -12.44 20.56 3.04
CA LYS A 165 -11.59 21.63 2.50
C LYS A 165 -11.09 21.32 1.09
N LYS A 166 -10.61 20.09 0.86
CA LYS A 166 -10.15 19.63 -0.48
C LYS A 166 -11.30 19.65 -1.50
N ILE A 167 -12.50 19.21 -1.10
CA ILE A 167 -13.68 19.24 -1.97
C ILE A 167 -14.07 20.69 -2.31
N ALA A 168 -14.04 21.60 -1.33
CA ALA A 168 -14.35 23.01 -1.54
C ALA A 168 -13.34 23.70 -2.50
N GLU A 169 -12.05 23.44 -2.34
CA GLU A 169 -11.03 23.94 -3.28
C GLU A 169 -11.25 23.41 -4.69
N VAL A 170 -11.54 22.12 -4.87
CA VAL A 170 -11.84 21.56 -6.18
C VAL A 170 -13.12 22.15 -6.79
N LYS A 171 -14.17 22.40 -6.00
CA LYS A 171 -15.38 23.08 -6.48
C LYS A 171 -15.09 24.51 -6.94
N LYS A 172 -14.29 25.25 -6.17
CA LYS A 172 -13.83 26.61 -6.54
C LYS A 172 -13.08 26.61 -7.87
N TRP A 173 -12.13 25.70 -8.06
CA TRP A 173 -11.40 25.57 -9.33
C TRP A 173 -12.34 25.18 -10.49
N ARG A 174 -13.31 24.29 -10.27
CA ARG A 174 -14.32 23.95 -11.30
C ARG A 174 -15.19 25.14 -11.69
N GLU A 175 -15.59 25.98 -10.74
CA GLU A 175 -16.35 27.19 -11.02
C GLU A 175 -15.54 28.22 -11.80
N GLN A 176 -14.26 28.39 -11.46
CA GLN A 176 -13.34 29.25 -12.21
C GLN A 176 -13.14 28.76 -13.64
N VAL A 177 -12.92 27.45 -13.84
CA VAL A 177 -12.83 26.84 -15.17
C VAL A 177 -14.15 27.01 -15.94
N ARG A 178 -15.30 26.87 -15.28
CA ARG A 178 -16.62 27.09 -15.90
C ARG A 178 -16.81 28.54 -16.33
N ALA A 179 -16.40 29.50 -15.49
CA ALA A 179 -16.46 30.92 -15.81
C ALA A 179 -15.57 31.27 -17.01
N LEU A 180 -14.32 30.80 -17.02
CA LEU A 180 -13.39 30.96 -18.15
C LEU A 180 -13.92 30.33 -19.44
N SER A 181 -14.52 29.13 -19.34
CA SER A 181 -15.17 28.43 -20.45
C SER A 181 -16.34 29.24 -21.03
N ASN A 182 -17.16 29.87 -20.19
CA ASN A 182 -18.26 30.72 -20.63
C ASN A 182 -17.77 32.03 -21.27
N SER A 183 -16.73 32.66 -20.72
CA SER A 183 -16.09 33.82 -21.34
C SER A 183 -15.51 33.48 -22.72
N LEU A 184 -14.86 32.32 -22.86
CA LEU A 184 -14.32 31.86 -24.14
C LEU A 184 -15.43 31.60 -25.17
N LYS A 185 -16.54 30.97 -24.78
CA LYS A 185 -17.74 30.81 -25.62
C LYS A 185 -18.21 32.15 -26.18
N THR A 186 -18.40 33.16 -25.33
CA THR A 186 -18.88 34.48 -25.74
C THR A 186 -17.91 35.14 -26.73
N ILE A 187 -16.60 35.04 -26.47
CA ILE A 187 -15.56 35.55 -27.38
C ILE A 187 -15.63 34.83 -28.74
N CYS A 188 -15.75 33.51 -28.75
CA CYS A 188 -15.84 32.71 -29.98
C CYS A 188 -17.10 33.00 -30.81
N ILE A 189 -18.25 33.19 -30.15
CA ILE A 189 -19.51 33.54 -30.82
C ILE A 189 -19.40 34.95 -31.43
N ASN A 190 -18.94 35.93 -30.67
CA ASN A 190 -18.75 37.30 -31.16
C ASN A 190 -17.72 37.37 -32.29
N HIS A 191 -16.66 36.56 -32.22
CA HIS A 191 -15.66 36.46 -33.27
C HIS A 191 -16.25 35.86 -34.56
N ARG A 192 -17.04 34.77 -34.48
CA ARG A 192 -17.72 34.17 -35.63
C ARG A 192 -18.64 35.18 -36.34
N ILE A 193 -19.37 35.99 -35.58
CA ILE A 193 -20.22 37.08 -36.10
C ILE A 193 -19.37 38.14 -36.82
N LYS A 194 -18.17 38.47 -36.29
CA LYS A 194 -17.28 39.49 -36.85
C LYS A 194 -16.51 39.02 -38.10
N THR A 195 -16.11 37.75 -38.17
CA THR A 195 -15.42 37.17 -39.35
C THR A 195 -16.36 36.92 -40.53
N ALA A 196 -17.66 36.81 -40.30
CA ALA A 196 -18.66 36.80 -41.37
C ALA A 196 -18.81 38.18 -42.06
N GLY A 197 -18.22 39.24 -41.49
CA GLY A 197 -18.40 40.62 -41.92
C GLY A 197 -17.17 41.37 -42.42
N ASN A 198 -15.91 40.95 -42.17
CA ASN A 198 -14.71 41.58 -42.75
C ASN A 198 -13.40 40.80 -42.52
N ASN A 199 -12.44 40.97 -43.44
CA ASN A 199 -11.12 40.31 -43.51
C ASN A 199 -10.04 41.11 -42.75
N LEU A 200 -9.55 40.62 -41.60
CA LEU A 200 -8.50 41.28 -40.81
C LEU A 200 -7.43 40.28 -40.31
N ARG A 201 -6.49 39.87 -41.18
CA ARG A 201 -5.40 38.93 -40.86
C ARG A 201 -4.40 39.50 -39.85
N GLY A 202 -4.26 38.82 -38.70
CA GLY A 202 -3.20 39.08 -37.72
C GLY A 202 -3.59 38.56 -36.33
N TYR A 203 -4.56 39.22 -35.67
CA TYR A 203 -5.08 38.83 -34.35
C TYR A 203 -6.05 37.62 -34.41
N LEU A 204 -6.52 37.27 -35.61
CA LEU A 204 -7.52 36.22 -35.85
C LEU A 204 -6.99 34.79 -35.62
N VAL A 205 -5.68 34.55 -35.75
CA VAL A 205 -5.14 33.18 -35.74
C VAL A 205 -5.19 32.57 -34.33
N GLN A 206 -4.81 33.32 -33.30
CA GLN A 206 -4.79 32.83 -31.91
C GLN A 206 -6.19 32.64 -31.29
N LEU A 207 -7.14 33.50 -31.65
CA LEU A 207 -8.55 33.35 -31.26
C LEU A 207 -9.20 32.17 -31.99
N SER A 208 -8.87 31.95 -33.26
CA SER A 208 -9.38 30.79 -34.01
C SER A 208 -8.92 29.46 -33.42
N THR A 209 -7.64 29.28 -33.08
CA THR A 209 -7.13 28.03 -32.49
C THR A 209 -7.73 27.76 -31.12
N SER A 210 -7.87 28.80 -30.27
CA SER A 210 -8.52 28.67 -28.96
C SER A 210 -10.00 28.27 -29.08
N CYS A 211 -10.72 28.82 -30.07
CA CYS A 211 -12.10 28.44 -30.37
C CYS A 211 -12.19 27.03 -30.97
N THR A 212 -11.31 26.64 -31.88
CA THR A 212 -11.30 25.28 -32.47
C THR A 212 -11.07 24.20 -31.42
N ILE A 213 -10.15 24.42 -30.47
CA ILE A 213 -9.91 23.50 -29.35
C ILE A 213 -11.15 23.44 -28.42
N TYR A 214 -11.84 24.56 -28.22
CA TYR A 214 -13.09 24.60 -27.46
C TYR A 214 -14.21 23.77 -28.10
N TYR A 215 -14.41 23.93 -29.41
CA TYR A 215 -15.44 23.20 -30.15
C TYR A 215 -15.15 21.71 -30.22
N ASN A 216 -13.89 21.33 -30.46
CA ASN A 216 -13.48 19.92 -30.53
C ASN A 216 -13.60 19.21 -29.16
N SER A 217 -13.36 19.92 -28.05
CA SER A 217 -13.57 19.35 -26.70
C SER A 217 -15.03 19.37 -26.22
N SER A 218 -15.89 20.19 -26.81
CA SER A 218 -17.32 20.28 -26.45
C SER A 218 -18.23 19.32 -27.23
N GLY A 219 -17.67 18.52 -28.14
CA GLY A 219 -18.38 17.42 -28.82
C GLY A 219 -19.65 17.83 -29.57
N ARG A 220 -19.67 19.02 -30.18
CA ARG A 220 -20.80 19.50 -30.97
C ARG A 220 -20.35 20.01 -32.33
#